data_AF-A0A4Y2GSB9-F1
#
_entry.id   AF-A0A4Y2GSB9-F1
#
_cell.length_a   1.000
_cell.length_b   1.000
_cell.length_c   1.000
_cell.angle_alpha   90.00
_cell.angle_beta   90.00
_cell.angle_gamma   90.00
#
_symmetry.space_group_name_H-M   'P 1'
#
loop_
_entity.id
_entity.type
_entity.pdbx_description
1 polymer ?
#
loop_
_entity_poly.entity_id
_entity_poly.type
_entity_poly.pdbx_seq_one_letter_code
_entity_poly.pdbx_strand_id
1 'polypeptide(L)'
;MCQKADDLATKMGQKEFVSIDGWFHHWRKQENIVFKQTYEEQKSADVEAADRWIEEEWPKLTASYALKDVCNADESGLYYRAMPSHTYLFNGESTKGHKVSKEHVTILCWVRMTGEKKQLSVTGKSKMPRCFKGIKKLPVDYIANKFA
;
A
#
# COMPACT_ATOMS: atom_id res chain seq x y z
N MET A 1 -3.12 -14.96 8.91
CA MET A 1 -2.40 -16.25 8.82
C MET A 1 -3.19 -17.39 9.43
N CYS A 2 -3.94 -17.14 10.51
CA CYS A 2 -4.90 -18.06 11.10
C CYS A 2 -5.83 -18.71 10.05
N GLN A 3 -6.47 -17.91 9.20
CA GLN A 3 -7.32 -18.43 8.12
C GLN A 3 -6.62 -19.42 7.16
N LYS A 4 -5.34 -19.20 6.81
CA LYS A 4 -4.57 -20.15 5.98
C LYS A 4 -4.21 -21.42 6.74
N ALA A 5 -4.00 -21.34 8.06
CA ALA A 5 -3.75 -22.49 8.92
C ALA A 5 -5.02 -23.35 9.05
N ASP A 6 -6.19 -22.73 9.20
CA ASP A 6 -7.48 -23.42 9.22
C ASP A 6 -7.77 -24.10 7.86
N ASP A 7 -7.47 -23.42 6.74
CA ASP A 7 -7.59 -23.98 5.40
C ASP A 7 -6.70 -25.22 5.22
N LEU A 8 -5.46 -25.18 5.75
CA LEU A 8 -4.52 -26.29 5.70
C LEU A 8 -4.97 -27.45 6.60
N ALA A 9 -5.42 -27.15 7.83
CA ALA A 9 -5.93 -28.14 8.75
C ALA A 9 -7.15 -28.88 8.18
N THR A 10 -8.06 -28.13 7.54
CA THR A 10 -9.20 -28.69 6.81
C THR A 10 -8.76 -29.65 5.70
N LYS A 11 -7.76 -29.25 4.90
CA LYS A 11 -7.18 -30.13 3.84
C LYS A 11 -6.50 -31.37 4.40
N MET A 12 -5.95 -31.30 5.62
CA MET A 12 -5.32 -32.43 6.31
C MET A 12 -6.31 -33.27 7.13
N GLY A 13 -7.61 -32.99 7.05
CA GLY A 13 -8.66 -33.73 7.77
C GLY A 13 -8.79 -33.36 9.26
N GLN A 14 -8.07 -32.33 9.72
CA GLN A 14 -8.08 -31.85 11.10
C GLN A 14 -9.18 -30.79 11.28
N LYS A 15 -10.43 -31.24 11.41
CA LYS A 15 -11.62 -30.37 11.49
C LYS A 15 -11.82 -29.66 12.83
N GLU A 16 -11.18 -30.15 13.89
CA GLU A 16 -11.27 -29.57 15.25
C GLU A 16 -10.19 -28.53 15.52
N PHE A 17 -9.24 -28.39 14.60
CA PHE A 17 -8.19 -27.38 14.73
C PHE A 17 -8.77 -25.99 14.51
N VAL A 18 -8.57 -25.11 15.49
CA VAL A 18 -8.92 -23.70 15.42
C VAL A 18 -7.66 -22.89 15.65
N SER A 19 -7.24 -22.15 14.64
CA SER A 19 -6.14 -21.21 14.80
C SER A 19 -6.61 -19.95 15.53
N ILE A 20 -6.24 -19.86 16.81
CA ILE A 20 -6.36 -18.62 17.59
C ILE A 20 -5.04 -17.85 17.53
N ASP A 21 -5.09 -16.54 17.72
CA ASP A 21 -3.89 -15.69 17.72
C ASP A 21 -2.84 -16.14 18.75
N GLY A 22 -3.29 -16.67 19.90
CA GLY A 22 -2.42 -17.27 20.91
C GLY A 22 -1.63 -18.48 20.40
N TRP A 23 -2.27 -19.37 19.63
CA TRP A 23 -1.61 -20.53 19.02
C TRP A 23 -0.51 -20.08 18.06
N PHE A 24 -0.80 -19.12 17.18
CA PHE A 24 0.18 -18.60 16.23
C PHE A 24 1.38 -17.96 16.96
N HIS A 25 1.13 -17.20 18.03
CA HIS A 25 2.18 -16.60 18.84
C HIS A 25 3.08 -17.64 19.52
N HIS A 26 2.49 -18.67 20.14
CA HIS A 26 3.22 -19.74 20.82
C HIS A 26 4.02 -20.60 19.85
N TRP A 27 3.41 -21.01 18.73
CA TRP A 27 4.08 -21.76 17.67
C TRP A 27 5.29 -20.98 17.14
N ARG A 28 5.12 -19.70 16.81
CA ARG A 28 6.20 -18.84 16.34
C ARG A 28 7.38 -18.80 17.33
N LYS A 29 7.07 -18.73 18.63
CA LYS A 29 8.07 -18.71 19.70
C LYS A 29 8.81 -20.04 19.83
N GLN A 30 8.10 -21.17 19.72
CA GLN A 30 8.70 -22.51 19.77
C GLN A 30 9.63 -22.75 18.58
N GLU A 31 9.20 -22.35 17.38
CA GLU A 31 9.96 -22.51 16.15
C GLU A 31 11.05 -21.44 15.96
N ASN A 32 11.29 -20.56 16.95
CA ASN A 32 12.26 -19.47 16.86
C ASN A 32 12.08 -18.58 15.63
N ILE A 33 10.84 -18.35 15.19
CA ILE A 33 10.53 -17.53 14.03
C ILE A 33 10.43 -16.05 14.46
N VAL A 34 11.22 -15.19 13.84
CA VAL A 34 11.22 -13.74 14.09
C VAL A 34 10.67 -12.97 12.90
N PHE A 35 10.02 -11.84 13.20
CA PHE A 35 9.55 -10.89 12.19
C PHE A 35 10.63 -9.84 11.95
N LYS A 36 11.23 -9.82 10.76
CA LYS A 36 12.24 -8.80 10.40
C LYS A 36 11.66 -7.85 9.37
N GLN A 37 11.81 -6.56 9.64
CA GLN A 37 11.47 -5.48 8.72
C GLN A 37 12.76 -4.96 8.07
N THR A 38 12.82 -5.02 6.74
CA THR A 38 13.91 -4.41 5.97
C THR A 38 13.51 -2.97 5.64
N TYR A 39 14.15 -2.00 6.29
CA TYR A 39 14.02 -0.59 5.92
C TYR A 39 15.05 -0.27 4.86
N GLU A 40 14.61 0.19 3.68
CA GLU A 40 15.53 0.48 2.57
C GLU A 40 16.00 1.93 2.54
N GLU A 41 15.37 2.86 3.26
CA GLU A 41 15.89 4.21 3.55
C GLU A 41 14.81 4.95 4.36
N GLN A 42 15.18 5.44 5.55
CA GLN A 42 14.31 6.33 6.31
C GLN A 42 14.89 7.74 6.16
N LYS A 43 14.46 8.47 5.12
CA LYS A 43 14.74 9.91 5.06
C LYS A 43 14.00 10.56 6.22
N SER A 44 14.76 11.14 7.15
CA SER A 44 14.20 12.02 8.17
C SER A 44 13.64 13.25 7.45
N ALA A 45 12.32 13.37 7.39
CA ALA A 45 11.68 14.61 6.97
C ALA A 45 11.88 15.67 8.07
N ASP A 46 12.08 16.92 7.67
CA ASP A 46 12.10 18.06 8.60
C ASP A 46 10.66 18.44 8.95
N VAL A 47 10.13 17.78 9.98
CA VAL A 47 8.75 17.95 10.43
C VAL A 47 8.54 19.37 10.96
N GLU A 48 9.53 19.94 11.65
CA GLU A 48 9.42 21.27 12.24
C GLU A 48 9.32 22.37 11.17
N ALA A 49 10.10 22.25 10.08
CA ALA A 49 9.97 23.18 8.97
C ALA A 49 8.61 23.05 8.25
N ALA A 50 8.06 21.84 8.14
CA ALA A 50 6.76 21.61 7.54
C ALA A 50 5.63 22.22 8.39
N ASP A 51 5.67 22.00 9.71
CA ASP A 51 4.67 22.54 10.64
C ASP A 51 4.67 24.06 10.64
N ARG A 52 5.86 24.69 10.71
CA ARG A 52 6.00 26.15 10.61
C ARG A 52 5.42 26.69 9.31
N TRP A 53 5.61 26.00 8.18
CA TRP A 53 5.03 26.40 6.90
C TRP A 53 3.49 26.32 6.89
N ILE A 54 2.93 25.26 7.48
CA ILE A 54 1.47 25.08 7.62
C ILE A 54 0.85 26.18 8.49
N GLU A 55 1.56 26.64 9.52
CA GLU A 55 1.06 27.69 10.41
C GLU A 55 1.21 29.09 9.81
N GLU A 56 2.36 29.40 9.21
CA GLU A 56 2.70 30.77 8.81
C GLU A 56 2.32 31.10 7.37
N GLU A 57 2.50 30.17 6.42
CA GLU A 57 2.40 30.45 4.99
C GLU A 57 1.09 29.95 4.38
N TRP A 58 0.62 28.78 4.80
CA TRP A 58 -0.60 28.18 4.27
C TRP A 58 -1.87 29.05 4.43
N PRO A 59 -2.12 29.72 5.58
CA PRO A 59 -3.28 30.60 5.73
C PRO A 59 -3.21 31.81 4.78
N LYS A 60 -2.01 32.35 4.53
CA LYS A 60 -1.81 33.48 3.61
C LYS A 60 -2.15 33.09 2.18
N LEU A 61 -1.74 31.90 1.75
CA LEU A 61 -1.99 31.35 0.41
C LEU A 61 -3.46 31.02 0.18
N THR A 62 -4.16 30.55 1.21
CA THR A 62 -5.57 30.11 1.11
C THR A 62 -6.59 31.20 1.44
N ALA A 63 -6.16 32.34 2.00
CA ALA A 63 -7.05 33.43 2.43
C ALA A 63 -7.98 33.98 1.33
N SER A 64 -7.56 33.93 0.06
CA SER A 64 -8.35 34.42 -1.07
C SER A 64 -9.27 33.37 -1.70
N TYR A 65 -9.22 32.12 -1.26
CA TYR A 65 -9.97 31.01 -1.83
C TYR A 65 -11.06 30.53 -0.87
N ALA A 66 -12.23 30.19 -1.41
CA ALA A 66 -13.23 29.48 -0.60
C ALA A 66 -12.77 28.04 -0.37
N LEU A 67 -13.21 27.42 0.74
CA LEU A 67 -12.84 26.03 1.08
C LEU A 67 -13.17 25.02 -0.04
N LYS A 68 -14.24 25.27 -0.81
CA LYS A 68 -14.63 24.41 -1.95
C LYS A 68 -13.67 24.48 -3.14
N ASP A 69 -12.88 25.56 -3.23
CA ASP A 69 -11.96 25.83 -4.33
C ASP A 69 -10.54 25.37 -3.99
N VAL A 70 -10.25 25.10 -2.71
CA VAL A 70 -8.98 24.50 -2.27
C VAL A 70 -9.05 22.98 -2.42
N CYS A 71 -8.23 22.46 -3.33
CA CYS A 71 -8.16 21.03 -3.64
C CYS A 71 -6.71 20.54 -3.57
N ASN A 72 -6.51 19.32 -3.09
CA ASN A 72 -5.25 18.61 -3.22
C ASN A 72 -5.39 17.51 -4.30
N ALA A 73 -4.35 17.34 -5.10
CA ALA A 73 -4.24 16.28 -6.09
C ALA A 73 -2.84 15.67 -5.96
N ASP A 74 -2.77 14.37 -5.70
CA ASP A 74 -1.48 13.69 -5.53
C ASP A 74 -1.49 12.29 -6.13
N GLU A 75 -0.32 11.87 -6.61
CA GLU A 75 -0.11 10.58 -7.25
C GLU A 75 0.51 9.57 -6.28
N SER A 76 -0.07 8.38 -6.22
CA SER A 76 0.45 7.28 -5.40
C SER A 76 0.64 6.02 -6.24
N GLY A 77 1.77 5.34 -6.05
CA GLY A 77 2.05 4.06 -6.71
C GLY A 77 1.41 2.89 -5.98
N LEU A 78 0.48 2.19 -6.64
CA LEU A 78 -0.08 0.92 -6.16
C LEU A 78 0.74 -0.25 -6.71
N TYR A 79 1.57 -0.83 -5.86
CA TYR A 79 2.43 -1.98 -6.20
C TYR A 79 1.68 -3.31 -6.08
N TYR A 80 1.01 -3.72 -7.16
CA TYR A 80 0.17 -4.92 -7.18
C TYR A 80 0.96 -6.24 -7.24
N ARG A 81 2.28 -6.20 -7.48
CA ARG A 81 3.19 -7.35 -7.41
C ARG A 81 4.26 -7.25 -6.33
N ALA A 82 4.21 -6.21 -5.49
CA ALA A 82 5.15 -6.13 -4.39
C ALA A 82 4.92 -7.29 -3.43
N MET A 83 6.00 -7.99 -3.10
CA MET A 83 6.01 -8.90 -1.97
C MET A 83 6.01 -8.08 -0.67
N PRO A 84 5.48 -8.61 0.44
CA PRO A 84 5.60 -7.94 1.73
C PRO A 84 7.05 -7.57 2.02
N SER A 85 7.27 -6.34 2.48
CA SER A 85 8.59 -5.87 2.94
C SER A 85 9.07 -6.56 4.22
N HIS A 86 8.22 -7.41 4.80
CA HIS A 86 8.48 -8.17 6.02
C HIS A 86 8.35 -9.66 5.72
N THR A 87 9.30 -10.44 6.20
CA THR A 87 9.27 -11.90 6.08
C THR A 87 9.55 -12.53 7.44
N TYR A 88 8.87 -13.64 7.71
CA TYR A 88 9.13 -14.48 8.88
C TYR A 88 10.34 -15.36 8.60
N LEU A 89 11.34 -15.32 9.48
CA LEU A 89 12.59 -16.03 9.34
C LEU A 89 12.93 -16.78 10.61
N PHE A 90 13.63 -17.91 10.47
CA PHE A 90 14.23 -18.54 11.64
C PHE A 90 15.31 -17.64 12.24
N ASN A 91 15.39 -17.64 13.56
CA ASN A 91 16.38 -16.86 14.28
C ASN A 91 17.80 -17.29 13.86
N GLY A 92 18.62 -16.34 13.45
CA GLY A 92 19.96 -16.61 12.89
C GLY A 92 20.04 -16.70 11.36
N GLU A 93 18.91 -16.82 10.67
CA GLU A 93 18.90 -16.80 9.20
C GLU A 93 18.91 -15.37 8.65
N SER A 94 19.65 -15.20 7.54
CA SER A 94 19.61 -14.03 6.69
C SER A 94 18.94 -14.38 5.36
N THR A 95 18.02 -13.54 4.92
CA THR A 95 17.47 -13.66 3.57
C THR A 95 18.46 -13.13 2.56
N LYS A 96 18.70 -13.89 1.48
CA LYS A 96 19.25 -13.31 0.26
C LYS A 96 18.27 -12.22 -0.20
N GLY A 97 18.77 -10.99 -0.39
CA GLY A 97 17.93 -9.85 -0.76
C GLY A 97 17.05 -10.19 -1.96
N HIS A 98 15.73 -10.15 -1.78
CA HIS A 98 14.79 -10.34 -2.88
C HIS A 98 14.54 -8.99 -3.55
N LYS A 99 14.76 -8.92 -4.87
CA LYS A 99 14.44 -7.71 -5.63
C LYS A 99 12.93 -7.55 -5.66
N VAL A 100 12.40 -6.61 -4.88
CA VAL A 100 10.97 -6.31 -4.85
C VAL A 100 10.54 -5.85 -6.25
N SER A 101 9.46 -6.45 -6.76
CA SER A 101 8.86 -5.99 -8.01
C SER A 101 8.40 -4.55 -7.81
N LYS A 102 9.00 -3.64 -8.58
CA LYS A 102 8.60 -2.22 -8.62
C LYS A 102 7.47 -1.98 -9.62
N GLU A 103 6.81 -3.04 -10.11
CA GLU A 103 5.63 -2.89 -10.96
C GLU A 103 4.48 -2.31 -10.14
N HIS A 104 4.07 -1.12 -10.54
CA HIS A 104 2.94 -0.41 -9.96
C HIS A 104 2.04 0.14 -11.06
N VAL A 105 0.82 0.47 -10.67
CA VAL A 105 -0.02 1.42 -11.39
C VAL A 105 -0.07 2.70 -10.59
N THR A 106 -0.07 3.85 -11.26
CA THR A 106 -0.16 5.14 -10.56
C THR A 106 -1.62 5.47 -10.36
N ILE A 107 -2.00 5.89 -9.17
CA ILE A 107 -3.35 6.32 -8.82
C ILE A 107 -3.28 7.81 -8.52
N LEU A 108 -4.08 8.60 -9.23
CA LEU A 108 -4.29 10.00 -8.92
C LEU A 108 -5.46 10.12 -7.95
N CYS A 109 -5.17 10.64 -6.76
CA CYS A 109 -6.12 10.98 -5.74
C CYS A 109 -6.42 12.48 -5.81
N TRP A 110 -7.69 12.85 -5.75
CA TRP A 110 -8.10 14.25 -5.70
C TRP A 110 -9.15 14.46 -4.62
N VAL A 111 -8.92 15.45 -3.76
CA VAL A 111 -9.76 15.74 -2.59
C VAL A 111 -9.87 17.24 -2.39
N ARG A 112 -11.08 17.73 -2.14
CA ARG A 112 -11.36 19.11 -1.71
C ARG A 112 -11.23 19.25 -0.20
N MET A 113 -10.95 20.47 0.28
CA MET A 113 -10.96 20.77 1.72
C MET A 113 -12.33 20.57 2.36
N THR A 114 -13.42 20.62 1.59
CA THR A 114 -14.78 20.27 2.06
C THR A 114 -14.98 18.76 2.28
N GLY A 115 -14.00 17.93 1.95
CA GLY A 115 -14.05 16.48 2.08
C GLY A 115 -14.59 15.74 0.85
N GLU A 116 -15.06 16.47 -0.16
CA GLU A 116 -15.47 15.86 -1.44
C GLU A 116 -14.29 15.20 -2.13
N LYS A 117 -14.48 13.95 -2.58
CA LYS A 117 -13.46 13.16 -3.27
C LYS A 117 -13.92 12.89 -4.69
N LYS A 118 -13.04 13.08 -5.66
CA LYS A 118 -13.30 12.67 -7.05
C LYS A 118 -13.00 11.18 -7.19
N GLN A 119 -13.60 10.55 -8.19
CA GLN A 119 -13.29 9.17 -8.55
C GLN A 119 -11.79 9.03 -8.84
N LEU A 120 -11.18 7.96 -8.31
CA LEU A 120 -9.78 7.65 -8.54
C LEU A 120 -9.53 7.44 -10.03
N SER A 121 -8.45 8.04 -10.53
CA SER A 121 -7.97 7.81 -11.89
C SER A 121 -6.71 6.95 -11.83
N VAL A 122 -6.65 5.92 -12.67
CA VAL A 122 -5.51 5.01 -12.76
C VAL A 122 -4.72 5.33 -14.02
N THR A 123 -3.45 5.65 -13.84
CA THR A 123 -2.51 5.90 -14.92
C THR A 123 -1.60 4.69 -15.12
N GLY A 124 -1.44 4.26 -16.37
CA GLY A 124 -0.49 3.21 -16.73
C GLY A 124 0.15 3.43 -18.09
N LYS A 125 1.14 2.59 -18.43
CA LYS A 125 1.99 2.80 -19.60
C LYS A 125 1.31 2.57 -20.95
N SER A 126 0.43 1.58 -21.02
CA SER A 126 -0.19 1.12 -22.28
C SER A 126 -1.58 1.69 -22.44
N LYS A 127 -1.96 2.08 -23.67
CA LYS A 127 -3.35 2.49 -23.97
C LYS A 127 -4.36 1.37 -23.78
N MET A 128 -3.95 0.14 -24.04
CA MET A 128 -4.78 -1.06 -23.88
C MET A 128 -3.90 -2.15 -23.26
N PRO A 129 -3.77 -2.20 -21.93
CA PRO A 129 -3.14 -3.31 -21.23
C PRO A 129 -3.73 -4.64 -21.66
N ARG A 130 -2.89 -5.68 -21.79
CA ARG A 130 -3.37 -7.02 -22.19
C ARG A 130 -4.43 -7.57 -21.24
N CYS A 131 -4.37 -7.22 -19.95
CA CYS A 131 -5.36 -7.60 -18.95
C CYS A 131 -6.74 -6.94 -19.16
N PHE A 132 -6.85 -5.89 -19.98
CA PHE A 132 -8.13 -5.26 -20.29
C PHE A 132 -8.80 -5.85 -21.53
N LYS A 133 -8.19 -6.84 -22.18
CA LYS A 133 -8.77 -7.48 -23.35
C LYS A 133 -10.12 -8.12 -23.00
N GLY A 134 -11.18 -7.67 -23.66
CA GLY A 134 -12.55 -8.17 -23.44
C GLY A 134 -13.32 -7.43 -22.33
N ILE A 135 -12.69 -6.48 -21.63
CA ILE A 135 -13.37 -5.64 -20.63
C ILE A 135 -14.03 -4.47 -21.33
N LYS A 136 -15.37 -4.36 -21.23
CA LYS A 136 -16.15 -3.30 -21.90
C LYS A 136 -16.18 -1.99 -21.10
N LYS A 137 -16.16 -2.06 -19.78
CA LYS A 137 -16.21 -0.91 -18.88
C LYS A 137 -15.38 -1.20 -17.63
N LEU A 138 -14.49 -0.28 -17.29
CA LEU A 138 -13.72 -0.33 -16.05
C LEU A 138 -14.49 0.40 -14.94
N PRO A 139 -14.31 0.00 -13.67
CA PRO A 139 -14.90 0.69 -12.52
C PRO A 139 -14.21 2.02 -12.21
N VAL A 140 -13.07 2.29 -12.84
CA VAL A 140 -12.23 3.49 -12.65
C VAL A 140 -11.82 4.05 -14.00
N ASP A 141 -11.54 5.35 -14.03
CA ASP A 141 -10.98 5.99 -15.21
C ASP A 141 -9.55 5.51 -15.42
N TYR A 142 -9.25 5.04 -16.63
CA TYR A 142 -7.91 4.60 -17.00
C TYR A 142 -7.29 5.55 -18.03
N ILE A 143 -6.13 6.10 -17.69
CA ILE A 143 -5.37 7.02 -18.52
C ILE A 143 -4.06 6.37 -18.91
N ALA A 144 -3.74 6.43 -20.19
CA ALA A 144 -2.49 5.89 -20.69
C ALA A 144 -1.45 6.99 -20.83
N ASN A 145 -0.36 6.89 -20.09
CA ASN A 145 0.77 7.78 -20.17
C ASN A 145 2.03 6.99 -20.52
N LYS A 146 2.63 7.27 -21.68
CA LYS A 146 3.84 6.57 -22.15
C LYS A 146 5.04 6.75 -21.21
N PHE A 147 5.01 7.79 -20.37
CA PHE A 147 6.07 8.14 -19.43
C PHE A 147 5.77 7.71 -17.99
N ALA A 148 4.62 7.06 -17.74
CA ALA A 148 4.37 6.37 -16.47
C ALA A 148 5.25 5.13 -16.34
#